data_AF-A0A925CPN4-F1
#
_entry.id   AF-A0A925CPN4-F1
#
_cell.length_a   1.000
_cell.length_b   1.000
_cell.length_c   1.000
_cell.angle_alpha   90.00
_cell.angle_beta   90.00
_cell.angle_gamma   90.00
#
_symmetry.space_group_name_H-M   'P 1'
#
loop_
_entity.id
_entity.type
_entity.pdbx_description
1 polymer ?
#
loop_
_entity_poly.entity_id
_entity_poly.type
_entity_poly.pdbx_seq_one_letter_code
_entity_poly.pdbx_strand_id
1 'polypeptide(L)'
;MRSLDTYKVVHLLGVILLVGNVTATSVWKVFADRTNNPQVVAFAQRLVTVTDWFLTVPGIVLILIGGFGSAASAGIAPFKAPWLQISELLFVAAGLIWVAILIPLQMRQARAARIFEYGMSVPAGYRRDARLWLWWGILATLLLLIAVVVMVVKPSTTRPPTTASVSLAAASPPQQTTSVVLPSPWPDDPSPLSARRPDVT
;
A
#
# COMPACT_ATOMS: atom_id res chain seq x y z
N MET A 1 -5.87 22.21 -0.26
CA MET A 1 -4.94 21.07 -0.03
C MET A 1 -3.60 21.43 -0.65
N ARG A 2 -2.47 21.11 0.00
CA ARG A 2 -1.14 21.24 -0.66
C ARG A 2 -1.10 20.23 -1.81
N SER A 3 -0.44 20.54 -2.92
CA SER A 3 -0.37 19.67 -4.11
C SER A 3 0.06 18.23 -3.77
N LEU A 4 0.98 18.08 -2.82
CA LEU A 4 1.43 16.79 -2.28
C LEU A 4 0.30 15.94 -1.68
N ASP A 5 -0.63 16.56 -0.95
CA ASP A 5 -1.72 15.83 -0.27
C ASP A 5 -2.72 15.29 -1.30
N THR A 6 -2.98 16.05 -2.37
CA THR A 6 -3.82 15.61 -3.49
C THR A 6 -3.24 14.38 -4.17
N TYR A 7 -1.94 14.36 -4.48
CA TYR A 7 -1.31 13.20 -5.14
C TYR A 7 -1.31 11.96 -4.26
N LYS A 8 -1.13 12.10 -2.94
CA LYS A 8 -1.24 10.98 -1.99
C LYS A 8 -2.66 10.40 -1.98
N VAL A 9 -3.68 11.26 -1.98
CA VAL A 9 -5.08 10.81 -2.05
C VAL A 9 -5.33 10.06 -3.36
N VAL A 10 -4.90 10.61 -4.50
CA VAL A 10 -5.01 9.95 -5.81
C VAL A 10 -4.32 8.58 -5.81
N HIS A 11 -3.11 8.50 -5.26
CA HIS A 11 -2.37 7.24 -5.14
C HIS A 11 -3.14 6.21 -4.29
N LEU A 12 -3.62 6.61 -3.12
CA LEU A 12 -4.36 5.72 -2.21
C LEU A 12 -5.68 5.24 -2.81
N LEU A 13 -6.41 6.10 -3.54
CA LEU A 13 -7.60 5.67 -4.27
C LEU A 13 -7.26 4.59 -5.30
N GLY A 14 -6.15 4.74 -6.02
CA GLY A 14 -5.66 3.71 -6.94
C GLY A 14 -5.32 2.40 -6.24
N VAL A 15 -4.65 2.45 -5.08
CA VAL A 15 -4.33 1.27 -4.26
C VAL A 15 -5.60 0.57 -3.79
N ILE A 16 -6.58 1.31 -3.28
CA ILE A 16 -7.86 0.77 -2.80
C ILE A 16 -8.60 0.07 -3.95
N LEU A 17 -8.69 0.71 -5.12
CA LEU A 17 -9.35 0.12 -6.29
C LEU A 17 -8.64 -1.16 -6.76
N LEU A 18 -7.32 -1.11 -6.91
CA LEU A 18 -6.54 -2.23 -7.43
C LEU A 18 -6.55 -3.41 -6.46
N VAL A 19 -6.06 -3.20 -5.24
CA VAL A 19 -5.90 -4.26 -4.22
C VAL A 19 -7.27 -4.79 -3.78
N GLY A 20 -8.26 -3.90 -3.66
CA GLY A 20 -9.65 -4.25 -3.37
C GLY A 20 -10.25 -5.15 -4.45
N ASN A 21 -10.12 -4.76 -5.74
CA ASN A 21 -10.65 -5.56 -6.85
C ASN A 21 -10.03 -6.96 -6.90
N VAL A 22 -8.70 -7.08 -6.89
CA VAL A 22 -8.04 -8.39 -7.05
C VAL A 22 -8.34 -9.33 -5.87
N THR A 23 -8.42 -8.80 -4.66
CA THR A 23 -8.74 -9.58 -3.46
C THR A 23 -10.19 -10.03 -3.47
N ALA A 24 -11.12 -9.10 -3.67
CA ALA A 24 -12.55 -9.42 -3.71
C ALA A 24 -12.86 -10.42 -4.84
N THR A 25 -12.30 -10.19 -6.03
CA THR A 25 -12.44 -11.06 -7.21
C THR A 25 -11.99 -12.48 -6.93
N SER A 26 -10.85 -12.66 -6.30
CA SER A 26 -10.37 -13.98 -5.93
C SER A 26 -11.34 -14.72 -5.00
N VAL A 27 -11.90 -14.01 -4.00
CA VAL A 27 -12.84 -14.60 -3.03
C VAL A 27 -14.16 -15.01 -3.70
N TRP A 28 -14.89 -14.05 -4.30
CA TRP A 28 -16.22 -14.36 -4.83
C TRP A 28 -16.17 -15.32 -6.03
N LYS A 29 -15.08 -15.27 -6.83
CA LYS A 29 -14.92 -16.17 -7.97
C LYS A 29 -14.75 -17.63 -7.57
N VAL A 30 -14.08 -17.90 -6.45
CA VAL A 30 -13.96 -19.26 -5.90
C VAL A 30 -15.33 -19.81 -5.50
N PHE A 31 -16.17 -18.99 -4.86
CA PHE A 31 -17.53 -19.41 -4.50
C PHE A 31 -18.40 -19.64 -5.75
N ALA A 32 -18.31 -18.76 -6.74
CA ALA A 32 -19.02 -18.93 -8.00
C ALA A 32 -18.61 -20.22 -8.73
N ASP A 33 -17.31 -20.52 -8.83
CA ASP A 33 -16.79 -21.73 -9.48
C ASP A 33 -17.21 -23.01 -8.73
N ARG A 34 -17.38 -22.96 -7.40
CA ARG A 34 -17.85 -24.11 -6.59
C ARG A 34 -19.31 -24.47 -6.82
N THR A 35 -20.13 -23.55 -7.32
CA THR A 35 -21.54 -23.86 -7.63
C THR A 35 -21.69 -24.96 -8.66
N ASN A 36 -20.68 -25.16 -9.53
CA ASN A 36 -20.75 -26.01 -10.72
C ASN A 36 -21.94 -25.72 -11.66
N ASN A 37 -22.65 -24.60 -11.45
CA ASN A 37 -23.74 -24.18 -12.30
C ASN A 37 -23.14 -23.44 -13.52
N PRO A 38 -23.30 -23.96 -14.76
CA PRO A 38 -22.70 -23.39 -15.95
C PRO A 38 -23.02 -21.90 -16.16
N GLN A 39 -24.25 -21.48 -15.85
CA GLN A 39 -24.70 -20.09 -16.00
C GLN A 39 -24.04 -19.16 -14.99
N VAL A 40 -23.97 -19.58 -13.72
CA VAL A 40 -23.32 -18.79 -12.65
C VAL A 40 -21.83 -18.66 -12.92
N VAL A 41 -21.18 -19.74 -13.34
CA VAL A 41 -19.75 -19.76 -13.67
C VAL A 41 -19.44 -18.87 -14.88
N ALA A 42 -20.28 -18.92 -15.92
CA ALA A 42 -20.10 -18.09 -17.11
C ALA A 42 -20.33 -16.59 -16.80
N PHE A 43 -21.37 -16.27 -16.03
CA PHE A 43 -21.62 -14.92 -15.53
C PHE A 43 -20.44 -14.40 -14.70
N ALA A 44 -19.98 -15.20 -13.74
CA ALA A 44 -18.82 -14.90 -12.92
C ALA A 44 -17.59 -14.62 -13.78
N GLN A 45 -17.29 -15.46 -14.77
CA GLN A 45 -16.12 -15.25 -15.62
C GLN A 45 -16.19 -13.95 -16.44
N ARG A 46 -17.38 -13.58 -16.93
CA ARG A 46 -17.58 -12.27 -17.59
C ARG A 46 -17.33 -11.12 -16.63
N LEU A 47 -17.87 -11.22 -15.41
CA LEU A 47 -17.72 -10.18 -14.40
C LEU A 47 -16.25 -9.97 -14.05
N VAL A 48 -15.45 -11.03 -13.90
CA VAL A 48 -13.98 -10.94 -13.70
C VAL A 48 -13.33 -10.10 -14.80
N THR A 49 -13.68 -10.34 -16.07
CA THR A 49 -13.08 -9.61 -17.20
C THR A 49 -13.48 -8.12 -17.15
N VAL A 50 -14.74 -7.82 -16.85
CA VAL A 50 -15.22 -6.44 -16.75
C VAL A 50 -14.57 -5.71 -15.58
N THR A 51 -14.57 -6.30 -14.39
CA THR A 51 -14.03 -5.64 -13.19
C THR A 51 -12.53 -5.40 -13.31
N ASP A 52 -11.77 -6.30 -13.95
CA ASP A 52 -10.35 -6.05 -14.20
C ASP A 52 -10.13 -4.86 -15.14
N TRP A 53 -10.87 -4.73 -16.24
CA TRP A 53 -10.72 -3.58 -17.12
C TRP A 53 -11.14 -2.25 -16.46
N PHE A 54 -12.21 -2.26 -15.65
CA PHE A 54 -12.76 -1.03 -15.07
C PHE A 54 -12.22 -0.66 -13.70
N LEU A 55 -11.57 -1.57 -12.97
CA LEU A 55 -11.01 -1.30 -11.64
C LEU A 55 -9.49 -1.45 -11.61
N THR A 56 -8.93 -2.50 -12.25
CA THR A 56 -7.47 -2.73 -12.25
C THR A 56 -6.74 -1.69 -13.09
N VAL A 57 -7.19 -1.43 -14.32
CA VAL A 57 -6.52 -0.44 -15.19
C VAL A 57 -6.61 0.99 -14.62
N PRO A 58 -7.79 1.52 -14.23
CA PRO A 58 -7.85 2.82 -13.58
C PRO A 58 -7.09 2.86 -12.26
N GLY A 59 -7.13 1.79 -11.46
CA GLY A 59 -6.36 1.67 -10.23
C GLY A 59 -4.85 1.83 -10.47
N ILE A 60 -4.30 1.12 -11.45
CA ILE A 60 -2.89 1.24 -11.88
C ILE A 60 -2.57 2.67 -12.30
N VAL A 61 -3.42 3.29 -13.13
CA VAL A 61 -3.20 4.67 -13.60
C VAL A 61 -3.15 5.66 -12.42
N LEU A 62 -4.09 5.55 -11.49
CA LEU A 62 -4.14 6.40 -10.30
C LEU A 62 -2.93 6.18 -9.38
N ILE A 63 -2.49 4.94 -9.19
CA ILE A 63 -1.27 4.60 -8.44
C ILE A 63 -0.06 5.31 -9.05
N LEU A 64 0.12 5.21 -10.37
CA LEU A 64 1.28 5.78 -11.05
C LEU A 64 1.25 7.31 -11.02
N ILE A 65 0.11 7.94 -11.36
CA ILE A 65 -0.04 9.40 -11.34
C ILE A 65 0.17 9.95 -9.92
N GLY A 66 -0.48 9.34 -8.92
CA GLY A 66 -0.37 9.78 -7.53
C GLY A 66 1.02 9.51 -6.95
N GLY A 67 1.65 8.39 -7.30
CA GLY A 67 2.98 8.01 -6.83
C GLY A 67 4.06 8.94 -7.35
N PHE A 68 4.16 9.09 -8.68
CA PHE A 68 5.14 9.98 -9.30
C PHE A 68 4.84 11.46 -9.00
N GLY A 69 3.57 11.87 -8.96
CA GLY A 69 3.19 13.23 -8.58
C GLY A 69 3.58 13.58 -7.14
N SER A 70 3.44 12.62 -6.21
CA SER A 70 3.88 12.80 -4.82
C SER A 70 5.40 12.90 -4.71
N ALA A 71 6.15 12.04 -5.42
CA ALA A 71 7.61 12.06 -5.42
C ALA A 71 8.16 13.38 -6.00
N ALA A 72 7.62 13.83 -7.13
CA ALA A 72 7.98 15.09 -7.78
C ALA A 72 7.69 16.30 -6.87
N SER A 73 6.52 16.33 -6.22
CA SER A 73 6.13 17.41 -5.30
C SER A 73 6.98 17.45 -4.03
N ALA A 74 7.59 16.33 -3.63
CA ALA A 74 8.49 16.23 -2.49
C ALA A 74 9.96 16.47 -2.86
N GLY A 75 10.28 16.74 -4.13
CA GLY A 75 11.67 16.87 -4.60
C GLY A 75 12.48 15.57 -4.52
N ILE A 76 11.80 14.43 -4.37
CA ILE A 76 12.44 13.11 -4.33
C ILE A 76 12.64 12.66 -5.76
N ALA A 77 13.90 12.57 -6.19
CA ALA A 77 14.20 11.99 -7.49
C ALA A 77 13.68 10.53 -7.56
N PRO A 78 12.98 10.14 -8.64
CA PRO A 78 12.55 8.77 -8.86
C PRO A 78 13.73 7.82 -8.68
N PHE A 79 13.48 6.64 -8.10
CA PHE A 79 14.49 5.60 -7.89
C PHE A 79 15.67 5.94 -6.96
N LYS A 80 15.66 7.03 -6.17
CA LYS A 80 16.75 7.27 -5.18
C LYS A 80 16.48 6.65 -3.81
N ALA A 81 15.21 6.48 -3.46
CA ALA A 81 14.82 5.90 -2.19
C ALA A 81 14.73 4.36 -2.31
N PRO A 82 15.48 3.58 -1.50
CA PRO A 82 15.48 2.12 -1.60
C PRO A 82 14.09 1.48 -1.44
N TRP A 83 13.27 1.99 -0.51
CA TRP A 83 11.89 1.50 -0.33
C TRP A 83 11.01 1.79 -1.56
N LEU A 84 11.26 2.88 -2.28
CA LEU A 84 10.53 3.24 -3.49
C LEU A 84 10.87 2.26 -4.62
N GLN A 85 12.16 1.99 -4.84
CA GLN A 85 12.63 1.03 -5.83
C GLN A 85 12.07 -0.38 -5.59
N ILE A 86 12.10 -0.84 -4.34
CA ILE A 86 11.56 -2.17 -3.98
C ILE A 86 10.06 -2.23 -4.26
N SER A 87 9.32 -1.20 -3.88
CA SER A 87 7.87 -1.13 -4.11
C SER A 87 7.52 -1.09 -5.59
N GLU A 88 8.26 -0.32 -6.39
CA GLU A 88 8.11 -0.26 -7.85
C GLU A 88 8.42 -1.61 -8.51
N LEU A 89 9.49 -2.29 -8.09
CA LEU A 89 9.84 -3.61 -8.60
C LEU A 89 8.74 -4.64 -8.31
N LEU A 90 8.21 -4.65 -7.09
CA LEU A 90 7.10 -5.53 -6.70
C LEU A 90 5.84 -5.24 -7.51
N PHE A 91 5.53 -3.96 -7.73
CA PHE A 91 4.39 -3.52 -8.53
C PHE A 91 4.54 -3.94 -10.00
N VAL A 92 5.71 -3.75 -10.60
CA VAL A 92 6.01 -4.19 -11.97
C VAL A 92 5.95 -5.71 -12.08
N ALA A 93 6.51 -6.45 -11.12
CA ALA A 93 6.44 -7.91 -11.10
C ALA A 93 4.99 -8.41 -11.05
N ALA A 94 4.14 -7.80 -10.22
CA ALA A 94 2.71 -8.11 -10.18
C ALA A 94 2.02 -7.80 -11.52
N GLY A 95 2.32 -6.66 -12.13
CA GLY A 95 1.82 -6.26 -13.45
C GLY A 95 2.24 -7.24 -14.56
N LEU A 96 3.48 -7.72 -14.53
CA LEU A 96 3.98 -8.72 -15.48
C LEU A 96 3.26 -10.06 -15.32
N ILE A 97 3.04 -10.52 -14.09
CA ILE A 97 2.22 -11.73 -13.83
C ILE A 97 0.81 -11.52 -14.41
N TRP A 98 0.22 -10.35 -14.20
CA TRP A 98 -1.12 -10.06 -14.71
C TRP A 98 -1.18 -10.13 -16.23
N VAL A 99 -0.29 -9.41 -16.93
CA VAL A 99 -0.28 -9.36 -18.41
C VAL A 99 0.12 -10.70 -19.03
N ALA A 100 1.19 -11.33 -18.53
CA ALA A 100 1.78 -12.51 -19.16
C ALA A 100 1.04 -13.81 -18.80
N ILE A 101 0.35 -13.87 -17.66
CA ILE A 101 -0.24 -15.11 -17.14
C ILE A 101 -1.74 -14.98 -16.92
N LEU A 102 -2.20 -13.96 -16.17
CA LEU A 102 -3.62 -13.86 -15.80
C LEU A 102 -4.52 -13.50 -16.98
N ILE A 103 -4.13 -12.54 -17.83
CA ILE A 103 -4.90 -12.16 -19.02
C ILE A 103 -5.07 -13.35 -19.98
N PRO A 104 -4.00 -14.10 -20.37
CA PRO A 104 -4.17 -15.27 -21.23
C PRO A 104 -5.07 -16.35 -20.63
N LEU A 105 -4.96 -16.62 -19.32
CA LEU A 105 -5.84 -17.56 -18.62
C LEU A 105 -7.30 -17.08 -18.63
N GLN A 106 -7.54 -15.80 -18.33
CA GLN A 106 -8.88 -15.20 -18.41
C GLN A 106 -9.49 -15.31 -19.79
N MET A 107 -8.72 -15.05 -20.86
CA MET A 107 -9.19 -15.17 -22.23
C MET A 107 -9.55 -16.61 -22.60
N ARG A 108 -8.79 -17.60 -22.13
CA ARG A 108 -9.09 -19.03 -22.32
C ARG A 108 -10.36 -19.42 -21.55
N GLN A 109 -10.46 -19.02 -20.29
CA GLN A 109 -11.63 -19.28 -19.46
C GLN A 109 -12.90 -18.59 -20.00
N ALA A 110 -12.81 -17.35 -20.48
CA ALA A 110 -13.93 -16.61 -21.06
C ALA A 110 -14.43 -17.25 -22.37
N ARG A 111 -13.51 -17.77 -23.20
CA ARG A 111 -13.87 -18.56 -24.39
C ARG A 111 -14.60 -19.83 -24.01
N ALA A 112 -14.10 -20.58 -23.03
CA ALA A 112 -14.77 -21.79 -22.55
C ALA A 112 -16.15 -21.48 -21.94
N ALA A 113 -16.26 -20.41 -21.15
CA ALA A 113 -17.51 -19.98 -20.51
C ALA A 113 -18.65 -19.74 -21.50
N ARG A 114 -18.37 -19.08 -22.63
CA ARG A 114 -19.37 -18.84 -23.69
C ARG A 114 -19.90 -20.12 -24.32
N ILE A 115 -19.11 -21.20 -24.30
CA ILE A 115 -19.50 -22.48 -24.88
C ILE A 115 -20.43 -23.20 -23.90
N PHE A 116 -20.01 -23.37 -22.64
CA PHE A 116 -20.78 -24.19 -21.70
C PHE A 116 -22.00 -23.52 -21.06
N GLU A 117 -22.16 -22.21 -21.21
CA GLU A 117 -23.28 -21.45 -20.66
C GLU A 117 -24.66 -22.02 -21.05
N TYR A 118 -24.79 -22.59 -22.25
CA TYR A 118 -26.04 -23.11 -22.80
C TYR A 118 -26.37 -24.56 -22.38
N GLY A 119 -26.06 -24.92 -21.13
CA GLY A 119 -26.49 -26.18 -20.52
C GLY A 119 -25.49 -27.34 -20.63
N MET A 120 -24.24 -27.07 -21.05
CA MET A 120 -23.18 -28.09 -20.95
C MET A 120 -22.55 -28.08 -19.56
N SER A 121 -22.03 -29.22 -19.12
CA SER A 121 -21.26 -29.29 -17.88
C SER A 121 -19.97 -28.47 -17.98
N VAL A 122 -19.54 -27.88 -16.85
CA VAL A 122 -18.29 -27.11 -16.80
C VAL A 122 -17.11 -28.03 -17.17
N PRO A 123 -16.31 -27.72 -18.20
CA PRO A 123 -15.23 -28.59 -18.64
C PRO A 123 -14.08 -28.69 -17.64
N ALA A 124 -13.38 -29.83 -17.61
CA ALA A 124 -12.19 -30.01 -16.78
C ALA A 124 -11.06 -29.03 -17.14
N GLY A 125 -10.95 -28.64 -18.42
CA GLY A 125 -10.00 -27.64 -18.89
C GLY A 125 -10.21 -26.27 -18.23
N TYR A 126 -11.47 -25.81 -18.16
CA TYR A 126 -11.82 -24.57 -17.46
C TYR A 126 -11.41 -24.62 -15.99
N ARG A 127 -11.68 -25.73 -15.28
CA ARG A 127 -11.30 -25.89 -13.87
C ARG A 127 -9.79 -25.87 -13.65
N ARG A 128 -9.00 -26.42 -14.58
CA ARG A 128 -7.54 -26.34 -14.53
C ARG A 128 -7.07 -24.90 -14.66
N ASP A 129 -7.58 -24.18 -15.65
CA ASP A 129 -7.23 -22.78 -15.90
C ASP A 129 -7.67 -21.89 -14.73
N ALA A 130 -8.86 -22.10 -14.16
CA ALA A 130 -9.37 -21.36 -13.01
C ALA A 130 -8.49 -21.53 -11.76
N ARG A 131 -7.97 -22.74 -11.51
CA ARG A 131 -7.04 -22.99 -10.40
C ARG A 131 -5.70 -22.30 -10.62
N LEU A 132 -5.16 -22.36 -11.84
CA LEU A 132 -3.93 -21.64 -12.18
C LEU A 132 -4.11 -20.14 -12.04
N TRP A 133 -5.23 -19.61 -12.54
CA TRP A 133 -5.58 -18.20 -12.43
C TRP A 133 -5.64 -17.76 -10.97
N LEU A 134 -6.26 -18.57 -10.09
CA LEU A 134 -6.32 -18.27 -8.65
C LEU A 134 -4.93 -18.26 -8.00
N TRP A 135 -4.08 -19.26 -8.28
CA TRP A 135 -2.74 -19.33 -7.69
C TRP A 135 -1.86 -18.14 -8.09
N TRP A 136 -1.83 -17.81 -9.39
CA TRP A 136 -1.10 -16.66 -9.89
C TRP A 136 -1.72 -15.33 -9.41
N GLY A 137 -3.05 -15.28 -9.26
CA GLY A 137 -3.78 -14.14 -8.71
C GLY A 137 -3.42 -13.88 -7.25
N ILE A 138 -3.34 -14.93 -6.43
CA ILE A 138 -2.86 -14.83 -5.04
C ILE A 138 -1.42 -14.35 -5.00
N LEU A 139 -0.53 -14.91 -5.82
CA LEU A 139 0.87 -14.47 -5.87
C LEU A 139 0.99 -12.99 -6.24
N ALA A 140 0.30 -12.55 -7.30
CA ALA A 140 0.29 -11.13 -7.70
C ALA A 140 -0.28 -10.23 -6.60
N THR A 141 -1.34 -10.66 -5.92
CA THR A 141 -1.94 -9.93 -4.80
C THR A 141 -0.95 -9.80 -3.63
N LEU A 142 -0.23 -10.86 -3.28
CA LEU A 142 0.79 -10.82 -2.23
C LEU A 142 1.92 -9.84 -2.56
N LEU A 143 2.38 -9.79 -3.82
CA LEU A 143 3.38 -8.80 -4.24
C LEU A 143 2.86 -7.37 -4.05
N LEU A 144 1.61 -7.09 -4.41
CA LEU A 144 0.98 -5.78 -4.19
C LEU A 144 0.85 -5.45 -2.70
N LEU A 145 0.47 -6.41 -1.86
CA LEU A 145 0.37 -6.22 -0.40
C LEU A 145 1.73 -5.92 0.22
N ILE A 146 2.78 -6.64 -0.20
CA ILE A 146 4.15 -6.36 0.26
C ILE A 146 4.59 -4.97 -0.19
N ALA A 147 4.27 -4.56 -1.44
CA ALA A 147 4.57 -3.22 -1.92
C ALA A 147 3.87 -2.13 -1.07
N VAL A 148 2.61 -2.35 -0.67
CA VAL A 148 1.89 -1.46 0.26
C VAL A 148 2.62 -1.37 1.60
N VAL A 149 3.02 -2.51 2.18
CA VAL A 149 3.76 -2.54 3.45
C VAL A 149 5.09 -1.78 3.33
N VAL A 150 5.86 -1.99 2.26
CA VAL A 150 7.12 -1.30 2.02
C VAL A 150 6.92 0.22 1.87
N MET A 151 5.88 0.66 1.17
CA MET A 151 5.53 2.08 1.02
C MET A 151 5.14 2.75 2.35
N VAL A 152 4.51 2.00 3.26
CA VAL A 152 4.09 2.51 4.58
C VAL A 152 5.25 2.51 5.57
N VAL A 153 5.95 1.39 5.70
CA VAL A 153 7.02 1.21 6.70
C VAL A 153 8.28 2.00 6.32
N LYS A 154 8.56 2.16 5.02
CA LYS A 154 9.75 2.87 4.50
C LYS A 154 11.05 2.43 5.20
N PRO A 155 11.42 1.14 5.11
CA PRO A 155 12.63 0.65 5.76
C PRO A 155 13.85 1.47 5.32
N SER A 156 14.45 2.18 6.27
CA SER A 156 15.64 3.01 6.04
C SER A 156 16.88 2.12 6.02
N THR A 157 17.63 2.11 4.91
CA THR A 157 18.96 1.49 4.84
C THR A 157 20.05 2.38 5.46
N THR A 158 19.73 3.15 6.50
CA THR A 158 20.74 3.85 7.29
C THR A 158 21.50 2.81 8.11
N ARG A 159 22.70 2.45 7.64
CA ARG A 159 23.71 1.77 8.45
C ARG A 159 23.84 2.57 9.76
N PRO A 160 23.70 1.97 10.95
CA PRO A 160 23.96 2.70 12.19
C PRO A 160 25.38 3.29 12.10
N PRO A 161 25.61 4.53 12.57
CA PRO A 161 26.95 5.08 12.59
C PRO A 161 27.83 4.10 13.37
N THR A 162 28.81 3.51 12.68
CA THR A 162 29.88 2.78 13.34
C THR A 162 30.47 3.75 14.35
N THR A 163 30.28 3.49 15.64
CA THR A 163 30.95 4.21 16.73
C THR A 163 32.45 3.91 16.62
N ALA A 164 33.12 4.55 15.68
CA ALA A 164 34.55 4.54 15.53
C ALA A 164 35.14 5.50 16.57
N SER A 165 35.97 4.93 17.44
CA SER A 165 36.90 5.57 18.39
C SER A 165 36.30 6.56 19.38
N VAL A 166 36.02 6.07 20.58
CA VAL A 166 36.27 6.85 21.81
C VAL A 166 37.77 7.19 21.82
N SER A 167 38.11 8.37 21.29
CA SER A 167 39.40 9.00 21.55
C SER A 167 39.32 9.66 22.91
N LEU A 168 39.60 8.89 23.96
CA LEU A 168 39.88 9.41 25.30
C LEU A 168 41.31 9.93 25.29
N ALA A 169 41.49 11.17 24.83
CA ALA A 169 42.72 11.92 25.03
C ALA A 169 42.41 13.36 25.42
N ALA A 170 43.03 13.76 26.53
CA ALA A 170 43.18 15.10 27.08
C ALA A 170 41.98 15.70 27.83
N ALA A 171 42.09 15.59 29.16
CA ALA A 171 41.36 16.34 30.16
C ALA A 171 41.41 17.86 29.95
N SER A 172 40.31 18.54 30.29
CA SER A 172 40.30 19.95 30.68
C SER A 172 39.58 20.06 32.04
N PRO A 173 40.13 20.80 33.03
CA PRO A 173 39.51 20.93 34.35
C PRO A 173 38.20 21.75 34.30
N PRO A 174 37.28 21.55 35.26
CA PRO A 174 35.96 22.17 35.24
C PRO A 174 36.06 23.68 35.45
N GLN A 175 35.55 24.46 34.48
CA GLN A 175 35.25 25.87 34.70
C GLN A 175 34.03 25.96 35.62
N GLN A 176 34.20 26.54 36.81
CA GLN A 176 33.09 26.96 37.66
C GLN A 176 32.37 28.12 36.96
N THR A 177 31.22 27.85 36.36
CA THR A 177 30.28 28.91 35.97
C THR A 177 29.61 29.40 37.25
N THR A 178 30.13 30.49 37.82
CA THR A 178 29.36 31.31 38.76
C THR A 178 28.15 31.86 38.01
N SER A 179 26.97 31.30 38.29
CA SER A 179 25.70 31.84 37.83
C SER A 179 25.49 33.22 38.48
N VAL A 180 25.80 34.29 37.76
CA VAL A 180 25.36 35.64 38.13
C VAL A 180 23.86 35.68 37.84
N VAL A 181 23.05 35.47 38.88
CA VAL A 181 21.61 35.74 38.84
C VAL A 181 21.45 37.26 38.81
N LEU A 182 21.11 37.81 37.63
CA LEU A 182 20.69 39.20 37.53
C LEU A 182 19.31 39.35 38.19
N PRO A 183 19.06 40.39 39.01
CA PRO A 183 17.73 40.66 39.53
C PRO A 183 16.74 40.87 38.39
N SER A 184 15.52 40.32 38.52
CA SER A 184 14.44 40.58 37.57
C SER A 184 14.08 42.08 37.58
N PRO A 185 13.89 42.72 36.41
CA PRO A 185 13.55 44.14 36.33
C PRO A 185 12.08 44.44 36.65
N TRP A 186 11.30 43.46 37.09
CA TRP A 186 9.85 43.58 37.27
C TRP A 186 9.49 43.49 38.77
N PRO A 187 8.62 44.40 39.28
CA PRO A 187 8.08 44.28 40.63
C PRO A 187 7.22 43.02 40.76
N ASP A 188 7.33 42.33 41.90
CA ASP A 188 6.52 41.18 42.25
C ASP A 188 5.02 41.52 42.12
N ASP A 189 4.29 40.76 41.30
CA ASP A 189 2.82 40.85 41.15
C ASP A 189 2.14 40.22 42.38
N PRO A 190 1.38 40.96 43.19
CA PRO A 190 0.61 40.40 44.28
C PRO A 190 -0.80 40.05 43.77
N SER A 191 -0.95 38.86 43.20
CA SER A 191 -2.27 38.34 42.81
C SER A 191 -2.65 37.11 43.64
N PRO A 192 -3.57 37.24 44.62
CA PRO A 192 -3.94 36.16 45.53
C PRO A 192 -5.13 35.39 44.98
N LEU A 193 -4.91 34.31 44.22
CA LEU A 193 -5.98 33.35 43.90
C LEU A 193 -5.47 31.92 43.98
N SER A 194 -5.05 31.53 45.17
CA SER A 194 -5.06 30.14 45.60
C SER A 194 -6.14 29.93 46.66
N ALA A 195 -6.89 28.84 46.50
CA ALA A 195 -7.78 28.21 47.48
C ALA A 195 -9.20 28.78 47.62
N ARG A 196 -10.15 28.09 46.98
CA ARG A 196 -11.44 27.76 47.62
C ARG A 196 -11.98 26.43 47.06
N ARG A 197 -11.70 25.34 47.78
CA ARG A 197 -12.60 24.17 47.82
C ARG A 197 -13.69 24.47 48.86
N PRO A 198 -14.96 24.15 48.61
CA PRO A 198 -15.93 23.98 49.68
C PRO A 198 -16.19 22.49 49.92
N ASP A 199 -16.05 22.07 51.18
CA ASP A 199 -16.64 20.83 51.69
C ASP A 199 -17.98 21.14 52.40
N VAL A 200 -18.91 20.17 52.27
CA VAL A 200 -20.08 19.82 53.10
C VAL A 200 -21.38 20.65 52.99
N THR A 201 -22.43 20.03 52.44
CA THR A 201 -23.52 19.33 53.21
C THR A 201 -24.10 18.20 52.38
#